data_AF-A0A2I3RTV1-F1
#
_entry.id   AF-A0A2I3RTV1-F1
#
_cell.length_a   1.000
_cell.length_b   1.000
_cell.length_c   1.000
_cell.angle_alpha   90.00
_cell.angle_beta   90.00
_cell.angle_gamma   90.00
#
_symmetry.space_group_name_H-M   'P 1'
#
loop_
_entity.id
_entity.type
_entity.pdbx_description
1 polymer ?
#
loop_
_entity_poly.entity_id
_entity_poly.type
_entity_poly.pdbx_seq_one_letter_code
_entity_poly.pdbx_strand_id
1 'polypeptide(L)'
;MGSLSAYDLVLAEDEEMNRMHESMKLFDSICNNKWFTDTSIILFLNKKDLFEEKITHSPLTICFPEYTGANKYDEAASYIQSKFEDLNKRKDTKEIYTHFTCATDTKNVQFVFDAVTDVIIKNNLKDCGLF
;
A
#
# COMPACT_ATOMS: atom_id res chain seq x y z
N MET A 1 5.71 7.38 -1.88
CA MET A 1 4.54 6.85 -2.61
C MET A 1 4.96 5.56 -3.28
N GLY A 2 4.34 4.44 -2.92
CA GLY A 2 4.64 3.14 -3.53
C GLY A 2 4.04 3.05 -4.94
N SER A 3 4.83 2.58 -5.89
CA SER A 3 4.40 2.34 -7.27
C SER A 3 4.19 0.84 -7.45
N LEU A 4 2.95 0.39 -7.67
CA LEU A 4 2.64 -1.03 -7.89
C LEU A 4 3.46 -1.61 -9.04
N SER A 5 3.56 -0.86 -10.13
CA SER A 5 4.24 -1.28 -11.36
C SER A 5 5.78 -1.38 -11.28
N ALA A 6 6.36 -1.11 -10.10
CA ALA A 6 7.82 -1.09 -9.89
C ALA A 6 8.37 -2.41 -9.30
N TYR A 7 7.55 -3.45 -9.18
CA TYR A 7 7.93 -4.75 -8.61
C TYR A 7 9.06 -5.47 -9.38
N ASP A 8 9.31 -5.12 -10.63
CA ASP A 8 10.40 -5.68 -11.44
C ASP A 8 11.42 -4.60 -11.85
N LEU A 9 11.46 -3.48 -11.13
CA LEU A 9 12.43 -2.41 -11.33
C LEU A 9 13.39 -2.34 -10.15
N VAL A 10 14.65 -2.06 -10.46
CA VAL A 10 15.69 -1.73 -9.48
C VAL A 10 15.83 -0.22 -9.31
N LEU A 11 16.49 0.23 -8.25
CA LEU A 11 16.79 1.64 -8.06
C LEU A 11 17.76 2.13 -9.13
N ALA A 12 17.68 3.42 -9.47
CA ALA A 12 18.61 3.99 -10.45
C ALA A 12 20.02 4.15 -9.85
N GLU A 13 20.07 4.31 -8.53
CA GLU A 13 21.24 4.47 -7.69
C GLU A 13 21.80 3.15 -7.15
N ASP A 14 21.00 2.07 -7.16
CA ASP A 14 21.37 0.74 -6.66
C ASP A 14 20.66 -0.35 -7.49
N GLU A 15 21.43 -0.97 -8.40
CA GLU A 15 20.92 -2.00 -9.32
C GLU A 15 20.62 -3.34 -8.62
N GLU A 16 20.98 -3.53 -7.35
CA GLU A 16 20.64 -4.73 -6.59
C GLU A 16 19.34 -4.56 -5.79
N MET A 17 18.89 -3.31 -5.58
CA MET A 17 17.75 -3.02 -4.74
C MET A 17 16.46 -2.83 -5.55
N ASN A 18 15.52 -3.76 -5.37
CA ASN A 18 14.18 -3.65 -5.95
C ASN A 18 13.39 -2.46 -5.35
N ARG A 19 12.74 -1.67 -6.21
CA ARG A 19 11.99 -0.45 -5.82
C ARG A 19 10.78 -0.74 -4.93
N MET A 20 10.13 -1.89 -5.10
CA MET A 20 9.02 -2.29 -4.23
C MET A 20 9.53 -2.60 -2.82
N HIS A 21 10.64 -3.32 -2.71
CA HIS A 21 11.27 -3.59 -1.40
C HIS A 21 11.74 -2.31 -0.71
N GLU A 22 12.26 -1.33 -1.44
CA GLU A 22 12.56 -0.02 -0.88
C GLU A 22 11.31 0.68 -0.35
N SER A 23 10.23 0.69 -1.15
CA SER A 23 8.94 1.27 -0.76
C SER A 23 8.39 0.62 0.51
N MET A 24 8.53 -0.70 0.64
CA MET A 24 8.16 -1.46 1.83
C MET A 24 9.03 -1.09 3.05
N LYS A 25 10.35 -0.96 2.90
CA LYS A 25 11.24 -0.51 3.99
C LYS A 25 10.88 0.89 4.49
N LEU A 26 10.58 1.81 3.56
CA LEU A 26 10.13 3.15 3.91
C LEU A 26 8.79 3.10 4.65
N PHE A 27 7.85 2.28 4.16
CA PHE A 27 6.56 2.09 4.81
C PHE A 27 6.70 1.52 6.22
N ASP A 28 7.51 0.48 6.43
CA ASP A 28 7.79 -0.09 7.77
C ASP A 28 8.31 0.97 8.73
N SER A 29 9.23 1.83 8.25
CA SER A 29 9.83 2.90 9.04
C SER A 29 8.82 3.98 9.47
N ILE A 30 7.83 4.30 8.62
CA ILE A 30 6.76 5.26 8.92
C ILE A 30 5.68 4.61 9.80
N CYS A 31 5.21 3.43 9.39
CA CYS A 31 4.14 2.70 10.06
C CYS A 31 4.47 2.37 11.51
N ASN A 32 5.73 2.01 11.77
CA ASN A 32 6.18 1.61 13.09
C ASN A 32 6.96 2.71 13.83
N ASN A 33 6.91 3.95 13.34
CA ASN A 33 7.52 5.08 14.03
C ASN A 33 6.78 5.37 15.36
N LYS A 34 7.53 5.56 16.45
CA LYS A 34 6.97 5.90 17.77
C LYS A 34 6.08 7.14 17.77
N TRP A 35 6.35 8.11 16.90
CA TRP A 35 5.55 9.35 16.78
C TRP A 35 4.23 9.15 16.03
N PHE A 36 4.07 8.05 15.29
CA PHE A 36 2.85 7.72 14.54
C PHE A 36 2.12 6.50 15.13
N THR A 37 2.33 6.20 16.42
CA THR A 37 1.79 4.99 17.06
C THR A 37 0.26 4.93 16.99
N ASP A 38 -0.41 6.05 17.31
CA ASP A 38 -1.87 6.16 17.36
C ASP A 38 -2.44 6.87 16.11
N THR A 39 -1.63 7.01 15.06
CA THR A 39 -2.02 7.65 13.81
C THR A 39 -2.45 6.61 12.79
N SER A 40 -3.71 6.68 12.36
CA SER A 40 -4.22 5.88 11.24
C SER A 40 -3.47 6.21 9.95
N ILE A 41 -3.26 5.22 9.09
CA ILE A 41 -2.52 5.39 7.83
C ILE A 41 -3.43 5.15 6.63
N ILE A 42 -3.39 6.06 5.67
CA ILE A 42 -3.96 5.85 4.35
C ILE A 42 -2.82 5.45 3.41
N LEU A 43 -2.87 4.22 2.89
CA LEU A 43 -1.87 3.69 1.97
C LEU A 43 -2.40 3.73 0.54
N PHE A 44 -1.71 4.48 -0.33
CA PHE A 44 -1.98 4.47 -1.76
C PHE A 44 -0.98 3.59 -2.50
N LEU A 45 -1.51 2.53 -3.10
CA LEU A 45 -0.83 1.69 -4.06
C LEU A 45 -1.14 2.22 -5.46
N ASN A 46 -0.26 3.07 -5.99
CA ASN A 46 -0.52 3.84 -7.22
C ASN A 46 -0.03 3.09 -8.48
N LYS A 47 -0.44 3.58 -9.66
CA LYS A 47 -0.18 3.01 -10.99
C LYS A 47 -0.80 1.62 -11.19
N LYS A 48 -2.03 1.45 -10.70
CA LYS A 48 -2.78 0.19 -10.86
C LYS A 48 -2.95 -0.21 -12.33
N ASP A 49 -3.11 0.78 -13.20
CA ASP A 49 -3.26 0.65 -14.66
C ASP A 49 -2.02 0.03 -15.29
N LEU A 50 -0.83 0.57 -14.97
CA LEU A 50 0.42 0.01 -15.46
C LEU A 50 0.70 -1.37 -14.86
N PHE A 51 0.29 -1.61 -13.61
CA PHE A 51 0.46 -2.91 -12.98
C PHE A 51 -0.42 -3.99 -13.64
N GLU A 52 -1.68 -3.66 -13.96
CA GLU A 52 -2.64 -4.55 -14.61
C GLU A 52 -2.15 -5.04 -15.98
N GLU A 53 -1.57 -4.14 -16.78
CA GLU A 53 -0.94 -4.54 -18.06
C GLU A 53 0.29 -5.43 -17.82
N LYS A 54 1.17 -4.99 -16.92
CA LYS A 54 2.51 -5.54 -16.77
C LYS A 54 2.56 -6.91 -16.13
N ILE A 55 1.66 -7.20 -15.19
CA ILE A 55 1.62 -8.48 -14.49
C ILE A 55 1.38 -9.66 -15.44
N THR A 56 0.74 -9.42 -16.59
CA THR A 56 0.49 -10.46 -17.61
C THR A 56 1.75 -10.91 -18.35
N HIS A 57 2.83 -10.12 -18.29
CA HIS A 57 4.07 -10.37 -19.04
C HIS A 57 5.33 -10.46 -18.15
N SER A 58 5.30 -9.86 -16.96
CA SER A 58 6.41 -9.85 -16.01
C SER A 58 5.92 -10.46 -14.68
N PRO A 59 6.40 -11.66 -14.28
CA PRO A 59 5.85 -12.37 -13.14
C PRO A 59 6.18 -11.66 -11.81
N LEU A 60 5.24 -11.72 -10.86
CA LEU A 60 5.45 -11.10 -9.54
C LEU A 60 6.62 -11.71 -8.76
N THR A 61 7.01 -12.94 -9.12
CA THR A 61 8.14 -13.67 -8.51
C THR A 61 9.50 -12.99 -8.67
N ILE A 62 9.64 -12.01 -9.58
CA ILE A 62 10.82 -11.15 -9.66
C ILE A 62 11.02 -10.35 -8.37
N CYS A 63 9.92 -9.86 -7.79
CA CYS A 63 9.95 -9.17 -6.50
C CYS A 63 9.83 -10.13 -5.34
N PHE A 64 8.90 -11.08 -5.43
CA PHE A 64 8.50 -11.97 -4.33
C PHE A 64 8.67 -13.42 -4.76
N PRO A 65 9.88 -14.00 -4.67
CA PRO A 65 10.16 -15.36 -5.14
C PRO A 65 9.24 -16.44 -4.54
N GLU A 66 8.67 -16.16 -3.36
CA GLU A 66 7.74 -17.03 -2.63
C GLU A 66 6.28 -16.91 -3.10
N TYR A 67 5.96 -16.00 -4.02
CA TYR A 67 4.62 -15.85 -4.56
C TYR A 67 4.23 -17.08 -5.39
N THR A 68 3.12 -17.71 -5.00
CA THR A 68 2.60 -18.94 -5.64
C THR A 68 1.28 -18.72 -6.38
N GLY A 69 0.73 -17.50 -6.33
CA GLY A 69 -0.52 -17.15 -6.98
C GLY A 69 -0.39 -16.96 -8.49
N ALA A 70 -1.52 -16.76 -9.17
CA ALA A 70 -1.51 -16.47 -10.59
C ALA A 70 -0.97 -15.07 -10.88
N ASN A 71 -0.35 -14.89 -12.05
CA ASN A 71 0.03 -13.57 -12.58
C ASN A 71 -1.19 -12.84 -13.15
N LYS A 72 -2.22 -12.65 -12.31
CA LYS A 72 -3.44 -11.90 -12.60
C LYS A 72 -3.53 -10.72 -11.66
N TYR A 73 -4.09 -9.61 -12.16
CA TYR A 73 -4.20 -8.36 -11.42
C TYR A 73 -4.77 -8.55 -10.01
N ASP A 74 -5.97 -9.12 -9.87
CA ASP A 74 -6.65 -9.20 -8.56
C ASP A 74 -5.83 -9.95 -7.50
N GLU A 75 -5.25 -11.09 -7.87
CA GLU A 75 -4.49 -11.94 -6.95
C GLU A 75 -3.14 -11.32 -6.59
N ALA A 76 -2.42 -10.81 -7.58
CA ALA A 76 -1.12 -10.17 -7.40
C ALA A 76 -1.24 -8.85 -6.64
N ALA A 77 -2.27 -8.05 -6.93
CA ALA A 77 -2.58 -6.80 -6.22
C ALA A 77 -2.92 -7.07 -4.75
N SER A 78 -3.78 -8.07 -4.48
CA SER A 78 -4.14 -8.48 -3.11
C SER A 78 -2.92 -8.96 -2.34
N TYR A 79 -2.02 -9.71 -2.99
CA TYR A 79 -0.78 -10.15 -2.38
C TYR A 79 0.15 -8.99 -2.03
N ILE A 80 0.32 -8.02 -2.93
CA ILE A 80 1.13 -6.82 -2.63
C ILE A 80 0.51 -6.05 -1.47
N GLN A 81 -0.81 -5.85 -1.47
CA GLN A 81 -1.52 -5.21 -0.36
C GLN A 81 -1.23 -5.91 0.96
N SER A 82 -1.37 -7.24 1.02
CA SER A 82 -1.13 -7.98 2.26
C SER A 82 0.32 -7.81 2.74
N LYS A 83 1.30 -7.77 1.83
CA LYS A 83 2.71 -7.52 2.19
C LYS A 83 2.94 -6.18 2.85
N PHE A 84 2.22 -5.13 2.45
CA PHE A 84 2.30 -3.84 3.14
C PHE A 84 1.56 -3.86 4.48
N GLU A 85 0.36 -4.43 4.52
CA GLU A 85 -0.45 -4.51 5.75
C GLU A 85 0.24 -5.37 6.83
N ASP A 86 0.99 -6.40 6.44
CA ASP A 86 1.78 -7.24 7.32
C ASP A 86 2.96 -6.52 7.98
N LEU A 87 3.38 -5.37 7.46
CA LEU A 87 4.41 -4.53 8.09
C LEU A 87 3.87 -3.77 9.31
N ASN A 88 2.55 -3.71 9.51
CA ASN A 88 1.98 -3.11 10.70
C ASN A 88 2.20 -3.99 11.93
N LYS A 89 3.04 -3.54 12.87
CA LYS A 89 3.31 -4.27 14.12
C LYS A 89 2.24 -4.04 15.19
N ARG A 90 1.23 -3.21 14.91
CA ARG A 90 0.16 -2.81 15.83
C ARG A 90 -1.22 -2.99 15.19
N LYS A 91 -1.43 -4.13 14.53
CA LYS A 91 -2.69 -4.43 13.81
C LYS A 91 -3.94 -4.26 14.68
N ASP A 92 -3.82 -4.48 15.99
CA ASP A 92 -4.95 -4.39 16.93
C ASP A 92 -5.37 -2.96 17.26
N THR A 93 -4.47 -1.97 17.10
CA THR A 93 -4.71 -0.59 17.53
C THR A 93 -4.49 0.44 16.43
N LYS A 94 -4.00 0.01 15.26
CA LYS A 94 -3.66 0.89 14.15
C LYS A 94 -4.20 0.31 12.86
N GLU A 95 -5.10 1.06 12.23
CA GLU A 95 -5.69 0.70 10.95
C GLU A 95 -4.87 1.27 9.78
N ILE A 96 -4.71 0.45 8.74
CA ILE A 96 -4.18 0.86 7.44
C ILE A 96 -5.32 0.76 6.42
N TYR A 97 -5.67 1.89 5.84
CA TYR A 97 -6.67 2.00 4.78
C TYR A 97 -5.96 1.95 3.43
N THR A 98 -5.93 0.78 2.81
CA THR A 98 -5.24 0.56 1.52
C THR A 98 -6.15 0.84 0.34
N HIS A 99 -5.66 1.61 -0.64
CA HIS A 99 -6.37 1.89 -1.88
C HIS A 99 -5.47 1.78 -3.11
N PHE A 100 -6.02 1.18 -4.16
CA PHE A 100 -5.41 1.10 -5.48
C PHE A 100 -5.78 2.33 -6.29
N THR A 101 -4.79 3.12 -6.69
CA THR A 101 -5.00 4.39 -7.41
C THR A 101 -4.27 4.42 -8.75
N CYS A 102 -4.71 5.29 -9.64
CA CYS A 102 -3.99 5.69 -10.84
C CYS A 102 -3.82 7.22 -10.78
N ALA A 103 -2.63 7.73 -11.13
CA ALA A 103 -2.31 9.16 -11.02
C ALA A 103 -3.20 10.06 -11.88
N THR A 104 -3.82 9.53 -12.94
CA THR A 104 -4.79 10.25 -13.78
C THR A 104 -6.21 10.21 -13.22
N ASP A 105 -6.47 9.39 -12.21
CA ASP A 105 -7.78 9.23 -11.58
C ASP A 105 -7.89 10.08 -10.30
N THR A 106 -7.74 11.39 -10.48
CA THR A 106 -7.82 12.40 -9.40
C THR A 106 -9.20 12.50 -8.75
N LYS A 107 -10.26 12.00 -9.42
CA LYS A 107 -11.61 11.92 -8.85
C LYS A 107 -11.73 10.85 -7.77
N ASN A 108 -11.01 9.73 -7.91
CA ASN A 108 -10.98 8.68 -6.90
C ASN A 108 -10.26 9.11 -5.62
N VAL A 109 -9.19 9.91 -5.73
CA VAL A 109 -8.40 10.31 -4.56
C VAL A 109 -9.18 11.21 -3.62
N GLN A 110 -9.92 12.19 -4.13
CA GLN A 110 -10.72 13.11 -3.29
C GLN A 110 -11.85 12.37 -2.57
N PHE A 111 -12.58 11.51 -3.29
CA PHE A 111 -13.64 10.70 -2.69
C PHE A 111 -13.11 9.75 -1.60
N VAL A 112 -11.95 9.14 -1.84
CA VAL A 112 -11.29 8.28 -0.86
C VAL A 112 -10.85 9.07 0.37
N PHE A 113 -10.29 10.27 0.18
CA PHE A 113 -9.93 11.14 1.29
C PHE A 113 -11.15 11.50 2.14
N ASP A 114 -12.26 11.86 1.52
CA ASP A 114 -13.48 12.24 2.24
C ASP A 114 -14.06 11.03 3.01
N ALA A 115 -14.12 9.85 2.39
CA ALA A 115 -14.61 8.63 3.01
C ALA A 115 -13.73 8.17 4.19
N VAL A 116 -12.41 8.24 4.05
CA VAL A 116 -11.49 7.85 5.12
C VAL A 116 -11.46 8.90 6.23
N THR A 117 -11.57 10.18 5.90
CA THR A 117 -11.72 11.26 6.88
C THR A 117 -12.97 11.04 7.74
N ASP A 118 -14.10 10.69 7.12
CA ASP A 118 -15.33 10.37 7.86
C ASP A 118 -15.16 9.17 8.80
N VAL A 119 -14.51 8.09 8.36
CA VAL A 119 -14.28 6.89 9.19
C VAL A 119 -13.33 7.20 10.34
N ILE A 120 -12.20 7.85 10.06
CA ILE A 120 -11.20 8.21 11.07
C ILE A 120 -11.79 9.21 12.08
N ILE A 121 -12.53 10.23 11.63
CA ILE A 121 -13.19 11.19 12.51
C ILE A 121 -14.25 10.48 13.36
N LYS A 122 -15.07 9.59 12.78
CA LYS A 122 -16.06 8.84 13.56
C LYS A 122 -15.43 7.94 14.62
N ASN A 123 -14.31 7.28 14.31
CA ASN A 123 -13.60 6.45 15.28
C ASN A 123 -12.99 7.31 16.40
N ASN A 124 -12.33 8.43 16.06
CA ASN A 124 -11.83 9.37 17.06
C ASN A 124 -12.94 9.99 17.92
N LEU A 125 -14.12 10.29 17.35
CA LEU A 125 -15.26 10.82 18.10
C LEU A 125 -15.87 9.77 19.05
N LYS A 126 -15.89 8.49 18.66
CA LYS A 126 -16.27 7.39 19.55
C LYS A 126 -15.29 7.24 20.71
N ASP A 127 -13.99 7.32 20.45
CA ASP A 127 -12.97 7.20 21.50
C ASP A 127 -13.03 8.37 22.51
N CYS A 128 -13.54 9.54 22.08
CA CYS A 128 -13.83 10.69 22.95
C CYS A 128 -15.20 10.62 23.67
N GLY A 129 -16.00 9.57 23.47
CA GLY A 129 -17.31 9.41 24.11
C GLY A 129 -18.38 10.39 23.64
N LEU A 130 -18.24 10.95 22.43
CA LEU A 130 -19.22 11.87 21.84
C LEU A 130 -20.36 11.16 21.08
N PHE A 131 -20.42 9.82 21.17
CA PHE A 131 -21.50 8.94 20.72
C PHE A 131 -21.68 7.76 21.66
#